data_AF-A0A147B7X8-F1
#
_entry.id   AF-A0A147B7X8-F1
#
_cell.length_a   1.000
_cell.length_b   1.000
_cell.length_c   1.000
_cell.angle_alpha   90.00
_cell.angle_beta   90.00
_cell.angle_gamma   90.00
#
_symmetry.space_group_name_H-M   'P 1'
#
loop_
_entity.id
_entity.type
_entity.pdbx_description
1 polymer ?
#
loop_
_entity_poly.entity_id
_entity_poly.type
_entity_poly.pdbx_seq_one_letter_code
_entity_poly.pdbx_strand_id
1 'polypeptide(L)'
;TDAWDSSSLSQVLMQAEMEVLSPERCSRDFRPPDGPAEDYDICTKGVHGNVCKHDSGGPLVRKSADGRWVLHGVLYLGPRICTSPDRALVFMSTAAMEPWLREYERVEGNPDELAAFCDMAPNVARLFGDDIRHWIS
;
A
#
# COMPACT_ATOMS: atom_id res chain seq x y z
N THR A 1 17.89 -3.51 -10.97
CA THR A 1 17.37 -4.55 -11.87
C THR A 1 15.94 -4.23 -12.18
N ASP A 2 15.55 -4.45 -13.42
CA ASP A 2 14.25 -4.11 -13.97
C ASP A 2 13.31 -5.25 -13.59
N ALA A 3 12.25 -4.95 -12.86
CA ALA A 3 11.43 -5.92 -12.11
C ALA A 3 10.53 -6.85 -12.96
N TRP A 4 10.90 -7.13 -14.20
CA TRP A 4 10.24 -8.09 -15.09
C TRP A 4 11.05 -9.36 -15.35
N ASP A 5 12.30 -9.41 -14.87
CA ASP A 5 13.12 -10.60 -14.97
C ASP A 5 12.71 -11.62 -13.90
N SER A 6 11.91 -12.60 -14.30
CA SER A 6 11.43 -13.69 -13.44
C SER A 6 12.55 -14.53 -12.82
N SER A 7 13.77 -14.48 -13.39
CA SER A 7 14.94 -15.16 -12.83
C SER A 7 15.43 -14.55 -11.51
N SER A 8 14.97 -13.34 -11.18
CA SER A 8 15.29 -12.63 -9.94
C SER A 8 14.28 -12.85 -8.80
N LEU A 9 13.21 -13.62 -9.03
CA LEU A 9 12.18 -13.89 -8.02
C LEU A 9 12.63 -14.96 -7.02
N SER A 10 12.38 -14.70 -5.73
CA SER A 10 12.61 -15.69 -4.68
C SER A 10 11.50 -16.74 -4.68
N GLN A 11 11.89 -18.01 -4.54
CA GLN A 11 10.96 -19.14 -4.35
C GLN A 11 10.56 -19.34 -2.87
N VAL A 12 11.16 -18.55 -1.96
CA VAL A 12 10.85 -18.57 -0.53
C VAL A 12 10.45 -17.18 -0.07
N LEU A 13 9.61 -17.12 0.95
CA LEU A 13 9.17 -15.85 1.53
C LEU A 13 10.38 -15.06 2.04
N MET A 14 10.42 -13.78 1.67
CA MET A 14 11.46 -12.85 2.07
C MET A 14 10.89 -11.81 3.04
N GLN A 15 11.79 -11.09 3.71
CA GLN A 15 11.44 -9.98 4.58
C GLN A 15 12.32 -8.77 4.24
N ALA A 16 11.70 -7.58 4.25
CA ALA A 16 12.40 -6.31 4.21
C ALA A 16 12.14 -5.55 5.52
N GLU A 17 13.17 -4.86 6.01
CA GLU A 17 13.04 -3.91 7.11
C GLU A 17 12.78 -2.51 6.54
N MET A 18 11.72 -1.86 7.03
CA MET A 18 11.23 -0.60 6.51
C MET A 18 11.30 0.49 7.59
N GLU A 19 11.80 1.66 7.22
CA GLU A 19 11.72 2.88 8.02
C GLU A 19 10.47 3.67 7.62
N VAL A 20 9.64 4.06 8.59
CA VAL A 20 8.54 5.00 8.38
C VAL A 20 9.08 6.43 8.28
N LEU A 21 8.72 7.15 7.22
CA LEU A 21 9.21 8.50 6.96
C LEU A 21 8.42 9.55 7.78
N SER A 22 9.08 10.65 8.12
CA SER A 22 8.38 11.84 8.63
C SER A 22 7.53 12.48 7.52
N PRO A 23 6.51 13.30 7.85
CA PRO A 23 5.70 14.00 6.85
C PRO A 23 6.53 14.80 5.83
N GLU A 24 7.61 15.46 6.26
CA GLU A 24 8.48 16.25 5.38
C GLU A 24 9.25 15.36 4.41
N ARG A 25 9.75 14.22 4.90
CA ARG A 25 10.46 13.22 4.08
C ARG A 25 9.49 12.53 3.13
N CYS A 26 8.28 12.22 3.57
CA CYS A 26 7.22 11.68 2.73
C CYS A 26 6.86 12.66 1.62
N SER A 27 6.53 13.92 1.93
CA SER A 27 6.25 14.95 0.92
C SER A 27 7.39 15.13 -0.10
N ARG A 28 8.65 15.03 0.37
CA ARG A 28 9.83 15.12 -0.51
C ARG A 28 10.01 13.87 -1.38
N ASP A 29 9.83 12.67 -0.85
CA ASP A 29 10.18 11.41 -1.52
C ASP A 29 8.96 10.75 -2.21
N PHE A 30 7.76 11.22 -1.90
CA PHE A 30 6.53 10.91 -2.62
C PHE A 30 6.58 11.61 -3.97
N ARG A 31 6.48 10.81 -5.03
CA ARG A 31 6.57 11.27 -6.42
C ARG A 31 5.36 10.68 -7.16
N PRO A 32 4.29 11.46 -7.33
CA PRO A 32 3.01 10.99 -7.87
C PRO A 32 3.04 10.47 -9.32
N PRO A 33 1.90 9.95 -9.80
CA PRO A 33 1.18 10.64 -10.87
C PRO A 33 0.03 11.55 -10.42
N ASP A 34 -0.60 11.36 -9.24
CA ASP A 34 -1.88 12.03 -8.92
C ASP A 34 -1.96 13.07 -7.76
N GLY A 35 -0.87 13.47 -7.09
CA GLY A 35 -0.96 14.52 -6.05
C GLY A 35 0.06 14.43 -4.90
N PRO A 36 -0.13 15.16 -3.80
CA PRO A 36 0.60 14.92 -2.55
C PRO A 36 0.19 13.56 -1.93
N ALA A 37 0.95 13.10 -0.94
CA ALA A 37 0.52 11.96 -0.12
C ALA A 37 -0.74 12.32 0.67
N GLU A 38 -1.63 11.36 0.81
CA GLU A 38 -2.90 11.50 1.53
C GLU A 38 -2.74 11.12 3.01
N ASP A 39 -3.70 11.48 3.86
CA ASP A 39 -3.63 11.20 5.31
C ASP A 39 -3.64 9.69 5.64
N TYR A 40 -4.11 8.86 4.71
CA TYR A 40 -4.07 7.40 4.83
C TYR A 40 -2.76 6.79 4.33
N ASP A 41 -1.81 7.58 3.82
CA ASP A 41 -0.54 7.09 3.30
C ASP A 41 0.53 6.94 4.38
N ILE A 42 1.15 5.77 4.42
CA ILE A 42 2.36 5.50 5.18
C ILE A 42 3.51 5.42 4.20
N CYS A 43 4.27 6.51 4.10
CA CYS A 43 5.53 6.54 3.36
C CYS A 43 6.64 5.80 4.10
N THR A 44 7.37 4.96 3.39
CA THR A 44 8.49 4.18 3.93
C THR A 44 9.70 4.15 3.00
N LYS A 45 10.85 3.73 3.55
CA LYS A 45 12.04 3.34 2.80
C LYS A 45 12.62 2.04 3.32
N GLY A 46 13.14 1.20 2.42
CA GLY A 46 13.85 -0.03 2.79
C GLY A 46 15.20 0.31 3.44
N VAL A 47 15.44 -0.25 4.63
CA VAL A 47 16.72 -0.18 5.35
C VAL A 47 17.53 -1.45 5.10
N HIS A 48 16.85 -2.60 5.14
CA HIS A 48 17.43 -3.90 4.82
C HIS A 48 16.50 -4.68 3.90
N GLY A 49 16.98 -4.97 2.69
CA GLY A 49 16.11 -5.47 1.63
C GLY A 49 15.19 -4.38 1.07
N ASN A 50 14.28 -4.78 0.18
CA ASN A 50 13.35 -3.87 -0.45
C ASN A 50 12.12 -4.64 -0.95
N VAL A 51 10.99 -3.95 -1.08
CA VAL A 51 9.79 -4.53 -1.70
C VAL A 51 9.71 -4.12 -3.17
N CYS A 52 9.04 -4.93 -3.97
CA CYS A 52 8.95 -4.73 -5.41
C CYS A 52 7.61 -5.23 -5.96
N LYS A 53 7.47 -5.35 -7.28
CA LYS A 53 6.18 -5.58 -7.96
C LYS A 53 5.37 -6.76 -7.44
N HIS A 54 6.04 -7.85 -7.07
CA HIS A 54 5.39 -9.08 -6.59
C HIS A 54 5.01 -9.03 -5.09
N ASP A 55 5.31 -7.92 -4.42
CA ASP A 55 4.92 -7.67 -3.03
C ASP A 55 3.69 -6.75 -2.94
N SER A 56 3.09 -6.36 -4.07
CA SER A 56 1.89 -5.50 -4.11
C SER A 56 0.74 -6.14 -3.31
N GLY A 57 0.09 -5.37 -2.44
CA GLY A 57 -0.87 -5.89 -1.46
C GLY A 57 -0.24 -6.52 -0.22
N GLY A 58 1.09 -6.57 -0.14
CA GLY A 58 1.85 -7.15 0.97
C GLY A 58 1.76 -6.34 2.26
N PRO A 59 1.97 -6.98 3.43
CA PRO A 59 1.73 -6.36 4.73
C PRO A 59 2.93 -5.57 5.25
N LEU A 60 2.68 -4.37 5.78
CA LEU A 60 3.60 -3.68 6.69
C LEU A 60 3.23 -4.04 8.13
N VAL A 61 4.10 -4.76 8.82
CA VAL A 61 3.85 -5.23 10.20
C VAL A 61 4.88 -4.69 11.19
N ARG A 62 4.43 -4.51 12.43
CA ARG A 62 5.31 -4.16 13.55
C ARG A 62 4.95 -4.97 14.79
N LYS A 63 5.96 -5.39 15.54
CA LYS A 63 5.77 -6.04 16.84
C LYS A 63 5.43 -4.99 17.91
N SER A 64 4.29 -5.13 18.56
CA SER A 64 3.85 -4.28 19.67
C SER A 64 4.62 -4.59 20.95
N ALA A 65 4.52 -3.70 21.94
CA ALA A 65 5.23 -3.83 23.22
C ALA A 65 4.83 -5.09 24.02
N ASP A 66 3.59 -5.57 23.83
CA ASP A 66 3.07 -6.82 24.40
C ASP A 66 3.44 -8.07 23.57
N GLY A 67 4.22 -7.91 22.51
CA GLY A 67 4.78 -9.00 21.71
C GLY A 67 3.92 -9.48 20.54
N ARG A 68 2.73 -8.91 20.31
CA ARG A 68 1.89 -9.24 19.15
C ARG A 68 2.42 -8.59 17.87
N TRP A 69 2.15 -9.19 16.72
CA TRP A 69 2.39 -8.56 15.42
C TRP A 69 1.12 -7.85 14.97
N VAL A 70 1.24 -6.57 14.61
CA VAL A 70 0.12 -5.72 14.19
C VAL A 70 0.33 -5.31 12.74
N LEU A 71 -0.72 -5.43 11.94
CA LEU A 71 -0.77 -4.94 10.56
C LEU A 71 -1.00 -3.43 10.59
N HIS A 72 -0.02 -2.67 10.10
CA HIS A 72 -0.08 -1.20 10.04
C HIS A 72 -0.46 -0.68 8.66
N GLY A 73 -0.16 -1.43 7.58
CA GLY A 73 -0.55 -1.01 6.26
C GLY A 73 -0.42 -2.08 5.18
N VAL A 74 -0.94 -1.77 4.00
CA VAL A 74 -0.97 -2.64 2.82
C VAL A 74 -0.26 -1.93 1.66
N LEU A 75 0.75 -2.56 1.05
CA LEU A 75 1.54 -1.95 -0.03
C LEU A 75 0.66 -1.72 -1.24
N TYR A 76 0.61 -0.49 -1.76
CA TYR A 76 -0.19 -0.20 -2.97
C TYR A 76 0.54 0.65 -4.01
N LEU A 77 1.57 1.40 -3.61
CA LEU A 77 2.31 2.27 -4.51
C LEU A 77 3.82 2.24 -4.24
N GLY A 78 4.60 2.21 -5.31
CA GLY A 78 6.05 2.19 -5.25
C GLY A 78 6.70 2.63 -6.55
N PRO A 79 8.03 2.85 -6.55
CA PRO A 79 8.74 3.26 -7.75
C PRO A 79 8.83 2.11 -8.76
N ARG A 80 8.79 2.43 -10.07
CA ARG A 80 9.02 1.45 -11.15
C ARG A 80 10.36 0.72 -11.02
N ILE A 81 11.38 1.44 -10.57
CA ILE A 81 12.69 0.88 -10.20
C ILE A 81 12.66 0.72 -8.69
N CYS A 82 12.55 -0.52 -8.21
CA CYS A 82 12.35 -0.79 -6.78
C CYS A 82 13.50 -0.24 -5.93
N THR A 83 14.72 -0.23 -6.46
CA THR A 83 15.92 0.28 -5.77
C THR A 83 16.12 1.79 -5.85
N SER A 84 15.11 2.58 -6.24
CA SER A 84 15.22 4.05 -6.29
C SER A 84 15.38 4.64 -4.88
N PRO A 85 16.56 5.18 -4.51
CA PRO A 85 16.83 5.62 -3.14
C PRO A 85 16.11 6.93 -2.78
N ASP A 86 15.57 7.64 -3.77
CA ASP A 86 14.90 8.93 -3.68
C ASP A 86 13.37 8.84 -3.72
N ARG A 87 12.80 7.64 -3.87
CA ARG A 87 11.35 7.44 -3.91
C ARG A 87 10.86 6.64 -2.71
N ALA A 88 9.73 7.04 -2.16
CA ALA A 88 9.08 6.31 -1.08
C ALA A 88 8.32 5.08 -1.60
N LEU A 89 8.21 4.08 -0.73
CA LEU A 89 7.25 2.99 -0.84
C LEU A 89 6.05 3.32 0.04
N VAL A 90 4.84 3.20 -0.50
CA VAL A 90 3.64 3.74 0.11
C VAL A 90 2.66 2.63 0.43
N PHE A 91 2.30 2.57 1.71
CA PHE A 91 1.34 1.64 2.26
C PHE A 91 0.07 2.40 2.65
N MET A 92 -1.09 1.80 2.41
CA MET A 92 -2.36 2.32 2.91
C MET A 92 -2.50 1.94 4.38
N SER A 93 -2.72 2.92 5.25
CA SER A 93 -2.86 2.75 6.70
C SER A 93 -4.12 1.96 7.05
N THR A 94 -3.97 0.82 7.73
CA THR A 94 -5.11 0.03 8.21
C THR A 94 -5.89 0.75 9.29
N ALA A 95 -5.22 1.55 10.12
CA ALA A 95 -5.88 2.37 11.14
C ALA A 95 -6.73 3.47 10.52
N ALA A 96 -6.24 4.11 9.44
CA ALA A 96 -7.02 5.13 8.73
C ALA A 96 -8.23 4.53 7.99
N MET A 97 -8.12 3.27 7.53
CA MET A 97 -9.20 2.55 6.85
C MET A 97 -10.19 1.86 7.79
N GLU A 98 -9.89 1.76 9.09
CA GLU A 98 -10.76 1.09 10.06
C GLU A 98 -12.21 1.59 10.03
N PRO A 99 -12.52 2.90 10.00
CA PRO A 99 -13.91 3.36 9.96
C PRO A 99 -14.66 2.88 8.71
N TRP A 100 -13.99 2.85 7.56
CA TRP A 100 -14.56 2.37 6.30
C TRP A 100 -14.84 0.85 6.35
N LEU A 101 -13.89 0.07 6.90
CA LEU A 101 -14.05 -1.37 7.09
C LEU A 101 -15.22 -1.70 8.03
N ARG A 102 -15.35 -0.96 9.14
CA ARG A 102 -16.46 -1.16 10.09
C ARG A 102 -17.82 -0.87 9.47
N GLU A 103 -17.90 0.13 8.61
CA GLU A 103 -19.13 0.42 7.90
C GLU A 103 -19.45 -0.68 6.87
N TYR A 104 -18.45 -1.19 6.15
CA TYR A 104 -18.62 -2.34 5.26
C TYR A 104 -19.19 -3.56 6.01
N GLU A 105 -18.59 -3.95 7.14
CA GLU A 105 -19.05 -5.06 7.99
C GLU A 105 -20.50 -4.86 8.48
N ARG A 106 -20.91 -3.61 8.71
CA ARG A 106 -22.28 -3.28 9.15
C ARG A 106 -23.30 -3.51 8.04
N VAL A 107 -22.94 -3.20 6.79
CA VAL A 107 -23.88 -3.18 5.65
C VAL A 107 -23.80 -4.41 4.76
N GLU A 108 -22.74 -5.22 4.82
CA GLU A 108 -22.51 -6.33 3.89
C GLU A 108 -23.65 -7.37 3.86
N GLY A 109 -24.41 -7.50 4.95
CA GLY A 109 -25.58 -8.38 5.05
C GLY A 109 -26.87 -7.83 4.44
N ASN A 110 -26.91 -6.55 4.05
CA ASN A 110 -28.08 -5.90 3.44
C ASN A 110 -27.73 -5.39 2.03
N PRO A 111 -28.26 -6.02 0.96
CA PRO A 111 -27.94 -5.66 -0.42
C PRO A 111 -28.19 -4.18 -0.78
N ASP A 112 -29.25 -3.58 -0.25
CA ASP A 112 -29.60 -2.19 -0.57
C ASP A 112 -28.63 -1.20 0.10
N GLU A 113 -28.27 -1.47 1.37
CA GLU A 113 -27.29 -0.66 2.09
C GLU A 113 -25.87 -0.86 1.52
N LEU A 114 -25.52 -2.09 1.13
CA LEU A 114 -24.25 -2.40 0.49
C LEU A 114 -24.11 -1.68 -0.86
N ALA A 115 -25.17 -1.63 -1.67
CA ALA A 115 -25.16 -0.88 -2.93
C ALA A 115 -24.88 0.61 -2.68
N ALA A 116 -25.57 1.23 -1.73
CA ALA A 116 -25.35 2.63 -1.36
C ALA A 116 -23.93 2.88 -0.81
N PHE A 117 -23.37 1.94 -0.05
CA PHE A 117 -21.99 2.01 0.42
C PHE A 117 -20.98 1.97 -0.74
N CYS A 118 -21.18 1.07 -1.70
CA CYS A 118 -20.31 0.94 -2.87
C CYS A 118 -20.36 2.18 -3.77
N ASP A 119 -21.49 2.88 -3.85
CA ASP A 119 -21.62 4.15 -4.59
C ASP A 119 -20.77 5.28 -3.98
N MET A 120 -20.42 5.19 -2.69
CA MET A 120 -19.52 6.14 -2.03
C MET A 120 -18.04 5.82 -2.21
N ALA A 121 -17.69 4.64 -2.73
CA ALA A 121 -16.30 4.30 -2.99
C ALA A 121 -15.71 5.30 -4.00
N PRO A 122 -14.54 5.90 -3.72
CA PRO A 122 -13.90 6.79 -4.68
C PRO A 122 -13.77 6.06 -6.01
N ASN A 123 -14.11 6.74 -7.11
CA ASN A 123 -14.08 6.17 -8.44
C ASN A 123 -12.67 5.61 -8.71
N VAL A 124 -12.52 4.29 -8.57
CA VAL A 124 -11.21 3.60 -8.65
C VAL A 124 -10.55 3.78 -10.02
N ALA A 125 -11.32 4.12 -11.05
CA ALA A 125 -10.80 4.52 -12.35
C ALA A 125 -9.95 5.80 -12.29
N ARG A 126 -10.19 6.68 -11.31
CA ARG A 126 -9.36 7.87 -11.07
C ARG A 126 -8.02 7.53 -10.40
N LEU A 127 -7.96 6.45 -9.61
CA LEU A 127 -6.75 6.04 -8.87
C LEU A 127 -5.85 5.10 -9.67
N PHE A 128 -6.43 4.31 -10.57
CA PHE A 128 -5.70 3.28 -11.33
C PHE A 128 -5.84 3.43 -12.86
N GLY A 129 -6.57 4.44 -13.35
CA GLY A 129 -6.98 4.54 -14.75
C GLY A 129 -8.08 3.53 -15.11
N ASP A 130 -8.58 3.58 -16.34
CA ASP A 130 -9.66 2.69 -16.83
C ASP A 130 -9.24 1.21 -16.97
N ASP A 131 -7.94 0.89 -16.83
CA ASP A 131 -7.40 -0.47 -16.98
C ASP A 131 -6.66 -0.94 -15.73
N ILE A 132 -7.43 -1.43 -14.76
CA ILE A 132 -6.92 -2.00 -13.51
C ILE A 132 -6.01 -3.22 -13.74
N ARG A 133 -6.10 -3.86 -14.93
CA ARG A 133 -5.32 -5.07 -15.28
C ARG A 133 -3.82 -4.82 -15.38
N HIS A 134 -3.40 -3.59 -15.65
CA HIS A 134 -1.98 -3.22 -15.66
C HIS A 134 -1.35 -3.09 -14.27
N TRP A 135 -2.18 -3.06 -13.21
CA TRP A 135 -1.73 -2.87 -11.82
C TRP A 135 -1.80 -4.15 -10.98
N ILE A 136 -2.47 -5.21 -11.47
CA ILE A 136 -2.65 -6.49 -10.78
C ILE A 136 -1.79 -7.60 -11.44
N SER A 137 -0.80 -7.27 -12.28
CA SER A 137 0.10 -8.25 -12.93
C SER A 137 1.50 -8.26 -12.35
#